data_AF-A0A2I0NME6-F1
#
_entry.id   AF-A0A2I0NME6-F1
#
_cell.length_a   1.000
_cell.length_b   1.000
_cell.length_c   1.000
_cell.angle_alpha   90.00
_cell.angle_beta   90.00
_cell.angle_gamma   90.00
#
_symmetry.space_group_name_H-M   'P 1'
#
loop_
_entity.id
_entity.type
_entity.pdbx_description
1 polymer ?
#
loop_
_entity_poly.entity_id
_entity_poly.type
_entity_poly.pdbx_seq_one_letter_code
_entity_poly.pdbx_strand_id
1 'polypeptide(L)'
;NGTRTGGNNAGVSAPYGSGTGSVPAAFETDSYGGAVRGPGVVEPNDCLLIANNYYLYRGAHPPAVERVDGYHAEVRPEDYRYQNMLALLDGYRKEERTIGTPEMIALMQSASVSEEYQGTTEYTFIAYPDAGAFAVAKEDLAAGILDAPFAEFAHFEFEEVFERPSTV
;
A
#
# COMPACT_ATOMS: atom_id res chain seq x y z
N ASN A 1 -16.30 5.50 -20.77
CA ASN A 1 -16.66 4.78 -19.52
C ASN A 1 -15.67 3.65 -19.29
N GLY A 2 -14.55 3.96 -18.63
CA GLY A 2 -13.62 2.96 -18.12
C GLY A 2 -13.55 3.18 -16.62
N THR A 3 -13.86 2.15 -15.84
CA THR A 3 -13.59 2.15 -14.40
C THR A 3 -12.09 2.33 -14.24
N ARG A 4 -11.65 3.53 -13.80
CA ARG A 4 -10.27 3.73 -13.39
C ARG A 4 -10.15 3.13 -12.00
N THR A 5 -9.42 2.03 -11.87
CA THR A 5 -9.00 1.54 -10.57
C THR A 5 -8.08 2.59 -9.97
N GLY A 6 -8.52 3.22 -8.88
CA GLY A 6 -7.69 4.09 -8.06
C GLY A 6 -6.44 3.37 -7.59
N GLY A 7 -5.35 4.12 -7.40
CA GLY A 7 -4.07 3.56 -7.02
C GLY A 7 -4.14 2.94 -5.63
N ASN A 8 -3.92 1.63 -5.53
CA ASN A 8 -3.71 0.99 -4.23
C ASN A 8 -2.23 1.12 -3.91
N ASN A 9 -1.85 1.96 -2.95
CA ASN A 9 -0.55 1.87 -2.30
C ASN A 9 -0.78 1.17 -0.96
N ALA A 10 -0.19 -0.01 -0.78
CA ALA A 10 -0.25 -0.73 0.49
C ALA A 10 1.17 -0.90 1.03
N GLY A 11 1.42 -0.35 2.22
CA GLY A 11 2.60 -0.65 3.02
C GLY A 11 2.18 -1.54 4.19
N VAL A 12 2.75 -2.74 4.28
CA VAL A 12 2.50 -3.66 5.41
C VAL A 12 3.83 -3.95 6.10
N SER A 13 3.96 -3.56 7.36
CA SER A 13 5.07 -3.93 8.24
C SER A 13 4.68 -5.11 9.13
N ALA A 14 5.55 -6.12 9.24
CA ALA A 14 5.39 -7.18 10.22
C ALA A 14 5.46 -6.63 11.67
N PRO A 15 4.82 -7.31 12.65
CA PRO A 15 4.85 -6.88 14.05
C PRO A 15 6.26 -6.97 14.67
N TYR A 16 6.57 -6.02 15.56
CA TYR A 16 7.79 -6.05 16.38
C TYR A 16 7.52 -6.92 17.63
N GLY A 17 7.67 -8.24 17.51
CA GLY A 17 7.48 -9.15 18.65
C GLY A 17 7.77 -10.62 18.34
N SER A 18 8.21 -11.38 19.35
CA SER A 18 8.69 -12.77 19.31
C SER A 18 7.61 -13.84 19.05
N GLY A 19 6.57 -13.51 18.29
CA GLY A 19 5.65 -14.48 17.70
C GLY A 19 6.17 -14.94 16.35
N THR A 20 5.67 -16.08 15.84
CA THR A 20 5.82 -16.44 14.42
C THR A 20 5.00 -15.46 13.59
N GLY A 21 5.48 -14.22 13.48
CA GLY A 21 4.82 -13.13 12.79
C GLY A 21 4.50 -13.52 11.36
N SER A 22 3.27 -13.27 10.94
CA SER A 22 2.82 -13.45 9.57
C SER A 22 3.73 -12.63 8.65
N VAL A 23 4.44 -13.30 7.74
CA VAL A 23 5.22 -12.62 6.70
C VAL A 23 4.22 -11.93 5.77
N PRO A 24 4.29 -10.59 5.57
CA PRO A 24 3.30 -9.90 4.75
C PRO A 24 3.37 -10.39 3.31
N ALA A 25 2.20 -10.64 2.71
CA ALA A 25 2.10 -11.17 1.35
C ALA A 25 1.01 -10.46 0.56
N ALA A 26 1.24 -10.27 -0.73
CA ALA A 26 0.24 -9.81 -1.70
C ALA A 26 -0.09 -10.96 -2.65
N PHE A 27 -1.35 -11.09 -3.03
CA PHE A 27 -1.76 -12.01 -4.09
C PHE A 27 -1.99 -11.23 -5.37
N GLU A 28 -1.10 -11.43 -6.35
CA GLU A 28 -1.20 -10.84 -7.67
C GLU A 28 -1.94 -11.82 -8.59
N THR A 29 -3.02 -11.38 -9.24
CA THR A 29 -3.93 -12.29 -9.95
C THR A 29 -4.42 -11.70 -11.26
N ASP A 30 -4.75 -12.57 -12.21
CA ASP A 30 -5.51 -12.28 -13.43
C ASP A 30 -6.77 -13.18 -13.49
N SER A 31 -7.52 -13.15 -14.60
CA SER A 31 -8.72 -13.99 -14.76
C SER A 31 -8.44 -15.49 -14.91
N TYR A 32 -7.18 -15.90 -15.02
CA TYR A 32 -6.72 -17.26 -15.34
C TYR A 32 -5.86 -17.88 -14.23
N GLY A 33 -5.41 -17.10 -13.24
CA GLY A 33 -4.63 -17.58 -12.10
C GLY A 33 -4.04 -16.43 -11.27
N GLY A 34 -3.14 -16.78 -10.35
CA GLY A 34 -2.42 -15.81 -9.55
C GLY A 34 -1.18 -16.38 -8.87
N ALA A 35 -0.37 -15.50 -8.32
CA ALA A 35 0.85 -15.81 -7.58
C ALA A 35 0.93 -14.99 -6.29
N VAL A 36 1.58 -15.56 -5.28
CA VAL A 36 1.85 -14.87 -4.01
C VAL A 36 3.19 -14.14 -4.13
N ARG A 37 3.19 -12.85 -3.78
CA ARG A 37 4.39 -12.03 -3.58
C ARG A 37 4.63 -11.85 -2.09
N GLY A 38 5.78 -12.31 -1.60
CA GLY A 38 6.25 -12.05 -0.24
C GLY A 38 7.26 -10.91 -0.17
N PRO A 39 7.84 -10.65 1.00
CA PRO A 39 8.94 -9.70 1.19
C PRO A 39 10.20 -10.21 0.50
N GLY A 40 11.12 -9.30 0.14
CA GLY A 40 12.37 -9.65 -0.52
C GLY A 40 12.27 -10.02 -2.01
N VAL A 41 11.06 -10.02 -2.59
CA VAL A 41 10.87 -10.17 -4.05
C VAL A 41 11.23 -8.87 -4.79
N VAL A 42 11.22 -7.73 -4.08
CA VAL A 42 11.78 -6.44 -4.52
C VAL A 42 12.53 -5.83 -3.33
N GLU A 43 13.70 -5.24 -3.57
CA GLU A 43 14.45 -4.49 -2.55
C GLU A 43 13.58 -3.39 -1.90
N PRO A 44 13.74 -3.08 -0.60
CA PRO A 44 14.65 -3.71 0.36
C PRO A 44 14.12 -5.04 0.93
N ASN A 45 15.04 -5.96 1.23
CA ASN A 45 14.77 -7.29 1.80
C ASN A 45 14.48 -7.24 3.32
N ASP A 46 13.53 -6.41 3.73
CA ASP A 46 13.03 -6.29 5.10
C ASP A 46 11.66 -6.98 5.21
N CYS A 47 11.13 -7.23 6.41
CA CYS A 47 9.78 -7.78 6.65
C CYS A 47 8.63 -6.83 6.21
N LEU A 48 8.90 -6.00 5.21
CA LEU A 48 8.04 -4.97 4.66
C LEU A 48 7.62 -5.39 3.26
N LEU A 49 6.33 -5.23 2.96
CA LEU A 49 5.80 -5.40 1.63
C LEU A 49 5.19 -4.09 1.16
N ILE A 50 5.65 -3.59 0.01
CA ILE A 50 5.02 -2.49 -0.71
C ILE A 50 4.31 -3.06 -1.92
N ALA A 51 3.05 -2.71 -2.12
CA ALA A 51 2.30 -3.00 -3.34
C ALA A 51 1.76 -1.72 -3.98
N ASN A 52 1.84 -1.66 -5.31
CA ASN A 52 1.26 -0.62 -6.15
C ASN A 52 0.60 -1.25 -7.39
N ASN A 53 0.35 -0.45 -8.43
CA ASN A 53 -0.31 -0.91 -9.67
C ASN A 53 0.63 -1.54 -10.70
N TYR A 54 1.87 -1.86 -10.36
CA TYR A 54 2.66 -2.79 -11.15
C TYR A 54 2.70 -4.16 -10.47
N TYR A 55 2.82 -5.20 -11.29
CA TYR A 55 2.76 -6.59 -10.89
C TYR A 55 4.00 -7.33 -11.40
N LEU A 56 4.59 -8.20 -10.57
CA LEU A 56 5.67 -9.09 -10.97
C LEU A 56 5.13 -10.38 -11.62
N TYR A 57 3.92 -10.77 -11.24
CA TYR A 57 3.19 -11.90 -11.78
C TYR A 57 2.90 -11.69 -13.26
N ARG A 58 3.49 -12.46 -14.15
CA ARG A 58 3.33 -12.29 -15.61
C ARG A 58 2.07 -12.95 -16.19
N GLY A 59 1.08 -13.22 -15.35
CA GLY A 59 -0.15 -13.91 -15.71
C GLY A 59 0.02 -15.40 -16.02
N ALA A 60 -1.09 -16.14 -15.92
CA ALA A 60 -1.14 -17.53 -16.38
C ALA A 60 -1.28 -17.60 -17.91
N HIS A 61 -1.60 -16.46 -18.55
CA HIS A 61 -1.71 -16.31 -19.99
C HIS A 61 -1.01 -15.03 -20.48
N PRO A 62 0.32 -15.06 -20.70
CA PRO A 62 1.12 -13.88 -21.04
C PRO A 62 0.58 -12.98 -22.18
N PRO A 63 -0.04 -13.51 -23.26
CA PRO A 63 -0.61 -12.66 -24.32
C PRO A 63 -1.80 -11.79 -23.88
N ALA A 64 -2.55 -12.18 -22.84
CA ALA A 64 -3.62 -11.33 -22.27
C ALA A 64 -3.05 -10.19 -21.43
N VAL A 65 -1.85 -10.41 -20.89
CA VAL A 65 -1.16 -9.58 -19.90
C VAL A 65 -0.33 -8.50 -20.61
N GLU A 66 0.27 -8.82 -21.76
CA GLU A 66 0.99 -7.88 -22.64
C GLU A 66 0.15 -6.68 -23.12
N ARG A 67 -1.18 -6.75 -23.02
CA ARG A 67 -2.08 -5.65 -23.37
C ARG A 67 -2.14 -4.56 -22.30
N VAL A 68 -1.67 -4.84 -21.09
CA VAL A 68 -1.70 -3.95 -19.94
C VAL A 68 -0.24 -3.76 -19.52
N ASP A 69 0.31 -2.56 -19.66
CA ASP A 69 1.73 -2.27 -19.33
C ASP A 69 2.04 -2.35 -17.81
N GLY A 70 1.11 -2.87 -17.00
CA GLY A 70 1.29 -3.04 -15.56
C GLY A 70 2.07 -4.30 -15.15
N TYR A 71 2.51 -5.14 -16.10
CA TYR A 71 3.15 -6.42 -15.80
C TYR A 71 4.60 -6.46 -16.30
N HIS A 72 5.55 -6.24 -15.39
CA HIS A 72 6.98 -6.23 -15.71
C HIS A 72 7.81 -6.77 -14.54
N ALA A 73 8.99 -7.34 -14.84
CA ALA A 73 9.79 -8.05 -13.84
C ALA A 73 10.82 -7.19 -13.10
N GLU A 74 10.93 -5.92 -13.46
CA GLU A 74 11.89 -4.99 -12.88
C GLU A 74 11.17 -3.68 -12.60
N VAL A 75 11.58 -2.96 -11.55
CA VAL A 75 11.10 -1.60 -11.29
C VAL A 75 11.67 -0.69 -12.36
N ARG A 76 10.82 -0.02 -13.12
CA ARG A 76 11.17 0.89 -14.22
C ARG A 76 11.28 2.34 -13.74
N PRO A 77 12.01 3.22 -14.45
CA PRO A 77 12.07 4.66 -14.17
C PRO A 77 10.72 5.36 -14.01
N GLU A 78 9.70 4.86 -14.70
CA GLU A 78 8.35 5.42 -14.73
C GLU A 78 7.48 4.98 -13.53
N ASP A 79 7.97 4.05 -12.70
CA ASP A 79 7.28 3.59 -11.48
C ASP A 79 7.44 4.57 -10.31
N TYR A 80 7.21 5.86 -10.54
CA TYR A 80 7.57 6.95 -9.63
C TYR A 80 7.06 6.76 -8.20
N ARG A 81 5.82 6.31 -8.03
CA ARG A 81 5.25 6.04 -6.69
C ARG A 81 6.06 5.01 -5.92
N TYR A 82 6.46 3.94 -6.60
CA TYR A 82 7.24 2.88 -5.97
C TYR A 82 8.65 3.35 -5.65
N GLN A 83 9.29 4.03 -6.60
CA GLN A 83 10.64 4.56 -6.40
C GLN A 83 10.71 5.55 -5.24
N ASN A 84 9.73 6.44 -5.12
CA ASN A 84 9.66 7.39 -4.01
C ASN A 84 9.52 6.68 -2.65
N MET A 85 8.64 5.67 -2.58
CA MET A 85 8.48 4.86 -1.37
C MET A 85 9.77 4.11 -1.02
N LEU A 86 10.43 3.50 -2.01
CA LEU A 86 11.73 2.83 -1.82
C LEU A 86 12.81 3.79 -1.30
N ALA A 87 12.90 4.99 -1.88
CA ALA A 87 13.89 5.99 -1.48
C ALA A 87 13.68 6.44 -0.03
N LEU A 88 12.42 6.61 0.39
CA LEU A 88 12.09 6.97 1.76
C LEU A 88 12.44 5.85 2.76
N LEU A 89 12.13 4.60 2.41
CA LEU A 89 12.45 3.44 3.23
C LEU A 89 13.96 3.20 3.37
N ASP A 90 14.72 3.37 2.28
CA ASP A 90 16.18 3.31 2.34
C ASP A 90 16.74 4.38 3.29
N GLY A 91 16.13 5.58 3.31
CA GLY A 91 16.41 6.62 4.30
C GLY A 91 16.15 6.14 5.74
N TYR A 92 14.95 5.59 6.01
CA TYR A 92 14.61 5.06 7.33
C TYR A 92 15.56 3.97 7.79
N ARG A 93 15.95 3.06 6.89
CA ARG A 93 16.91 1.99 7.17
C ARG A 93 18.28 2.54 7.53
N LYS A 94 18.80 3.50 6.75
CA LYS A 94 20.10 4.13 7.00
C LYS A 94 20.14 4.86 8.35
N GLU A 95 18.99 5.36 8.79
CA GLU A 95 18.83 6.06 10.07
C GLU A 95 18.45 5.13 11.24
N GLU A 96 18.35 3.82 11.00
CA GLU A 96 17.85 2.82 11.98
C GLU A 96 16.48 3.20 12.57
N ARG A 97 15.66 3.89 11.77
CA ARG A 97 14.37 4.42 12.18
C ARG A 97 13.32 3.31 12.20
N THR A 98 12.56 3.22 13.29
CA THR A 98 11.39 2.33 13.36
C THR A 98 10.23 2.95 12.61
N ILE A 99 9.51 2.15 11.82
CA ILE A 99 8.34 2.61 11.07
C ILE A 99 7.14 2.64 12.03
N GLY A 100 6.75 3.83 12.48
CA GLY A 100 5.50 4.09 13.17
C GLY A 100 4.46 4.73 12.24
N THR A 101 3.38 5.25 12.83
CA THR A 101 2.34 6.00 12.10
C THR A 101 2.91 7.19 11.32
N PRO A 102 3.79 8.05 11.88
CA PRO A 102 4.33 9.20 11.13
C PRO A 102 5.12 8.76 9.89
N GLU A 103 5.92 7.70 10.01
CA GLU A 103 6.68 7.12 8.90
C GLU A 103 5.75 6.50 7.85
N MET A 104 4.66 5.85 8.26
CA MET A 104 3.67 5.29 7.33
C MET A 104 2.91 6.40 6.58
N ILE A 105 2.55 7.50 7.26
CA ILE A 105 1.93 8.66 6.62
C ILE A 105 2.89 9.25 5.58
N ALA A 106 4.16 9.46 5.94
CA ALA A 106 5.16 9.97 5.01
C ALA A 106 5.38 9.04 3.80
N LEU A 107 5.30 7.72 4.00
CA LEU A 107 5.33 6.74 2.90
C LEU A 107 4.16 6.96 1.94
N MET A 108 2.93 7.09 2.45
CA MET A 108 1.73 7.33 1.63
C MET A 108 1.78 8.68 0.90
N GLN A 109 2.30 9.72 1.56
CA GLN A 109 2.53 11.02 0.97
C GLN A 109 3.54 10.94 -0.19
N SER A 110 4.64 10.22 -0.02
CA SER A 110 5.68 10.05 -1.05
C SER A 110 5.13 9.40 -2.34
N ALA A 111 4.11 8.55 -2.21
CA ALA A 111 3.43 7.93 -3.33
C ALA A 111 2.41 8.85 -4.03
N SER A 112 2.18 10.05 -3.52
CA SER A 112 1.12 10.97 -3.98
C SER A 112 1.65 12.34 -4.42
N VAL A 113 2.97 12.54 -4.48
CA VAL A 113 3.58 13.85 -4.85
C VAL A 113 3.86 14.01 -6.35
N SER A 114 3.81 12.94 -7.14
CA SER A 114 4.02 13.04 -8.59
C SER A 114 2.85 13.73 -9.28
N GLU A 115 3.11 14.50 -10.34
CA GLU A 115 2.09 15.26 -11.10
C GLU A 115 0.87 14.44 -11.53
N GLU A 116 1.05 13.16 -11.86
CA GLU A 116 -0.04 12.26 -12.26
C GLU A 116 -0.96 11.84 -11.09
N TYR A 117 -0.44 11.83 -9.86
CA TYR A 117 -1.10 11.24 -8.69
C TYR A 117 -1.42 12.26 -7.59
N GLN A 118 -0.86 13.46 -7.65
CA GLN A 118 -1.22 14.57 -6.77
C GLN A 118 -2.68 14.96 -7.01
N GLY A 119 -3.44 15.16 -5.92
CA GLY A 119 -4.84 15.56 -6.01
C GLY A 119 -5.73 14.47 -6.62
N THR A 120 -5.40 13.19 -6.42
CA THR A 120 -6.22 12.06 -6.89
C THR A 120 -6.54 11.02 -5.81
N THR A 121 -5.91 11.09 -4.64
CA THR A 121 -6.08 10.08 -3.59
C THR A 121 -7.29 10.42 -2.73
N GLU A 122 -8.35 9.63 -2.89
CA GLU A 122 -9.62 9.80 -2.18
C GLU A 122 -9.50 9.41 -0.70
N TYR A 123 -8.88 8.27 -0.37
CA TYR A 123 -8.72 7.88 1.03
C TYR A 123 -7.35 7.29 1.29
N THR A 124 -6.93 7.29 2.55
CA THR A 124 -5.70 6.65 3.01
C THR A 124 -5.98 5.95 4.32
N PHE A 125 -5.52 4.71 4.45
CA PHE A 125 -5.84 3.84 5.56
C PHE A 125 -4.56 3.21 6.13
N ILE A 126 -4.44 3.20 7.45
CA ILE A 126 -3.34 2.58 8.19
C ILE A 126 -3.96 1.65 9.23
N ALA A 127 -3.69 0.35 9.14
CA ALA A 127 -4.13 -0.61 10.16
C ALA A 127 -3.07 -0.81 11.25
N TYR A 128 -3.54 -1.06 12.47
CA TYR A 128 -2.74 -1.49 13.61
C TYR A 128 -3.28 -2.84 14.12
N PRO A 129 -2.95 -3.96 13.45
CA PRO A 129 -3.57 -5.25 13.75
C PRO A 129 -3.39 -5.71 15.20
N ASP A 130 -2.20 -5.50 15.77
CA ASP A 130 -1.90 -5.89 17.15
C ASP A 130 -2.70 -5.09 18.19
N ALA A 131 -3.11 -3.87 17.84
CA ALA A 131 -3.93 -3.02 18.69
C ALA A 131 -5.43 -3.19 18.44
N GLY A 132 -5.83 -3.87 17.36
CA GLY A 132 -7.24 -3.91 16.96
C GLY A 132 -7.77 -2.53 16.56
N ALA A 133 -6.92 -1.69 15.96
CA ALA A 133 -7.22 -0.31 15.62
C ALA A 133 -6.87 0.03 14.16
N PHE A 134 -7.31 1.19 13.70
CA PHE A 134 -6.91 1.76 12.42
C PHE A 134 -7.01 3.30 12.40
N ALA A 135 -6.29 3.92 11.48
CA ALA A 135 -6.41 5.33 11.16
C ALA A 135 -6.84 5.51 9.71
N VAL A 136 -7.72 6.47 9.47
CA VAL A 136 -8.20 6.80 8.13
C VAL A 136 -8.16 8.31 7.91
N ALA A 137 -7.66 8.70 6.74
CA ALA A 137 -7.82 10.02 6.17
C ALA A 137 -8.66 9.90 4.90
N LYS A 138 -9.48 10.91 4.63
CA LYS A 138 -10.35 10.96 3.45
C LYS A 138 -10.26 12.32 2.78
N GLU A 139 -10.72 12.38 1.55
CA GLU A 139 -10.76 13.58 0.76
C GLU A 139 -11.74 14.61 1.32
N ASP A 140 -11.48 15.88 1.05
CA ASP A 140 -12.43 16.96 1.27
C ASP A 140 -13.19 17.22 -0.02
N LEU A 141 -14.27 16.47 -0.23
CA LEU A 141 -15.17 16.66 -1.36
C LEU A 141 -15.82 18.05 -1.39
N ALA A 142 -16.01 18.69 -0.24
CA ALA A 142 -16.64 20.01 -0.18
C ALA A 142 -15.69 21.11 -0.67
N ALA A 143 -14.39 20.97 -0.39
CA ALA A 143 -13.34 21.84 -0.90
C ALA A 143 -12.79 21.40 -2.28
N GLY A 144 -13.16 20.20 -2.76
CA GLY A 144 -12.65 19.63 -4.01
C GLY A 144 -11.18 19.19 -3.92
N ILE A 145 -10.72 18.81 -2.73
CA ILE A 145 -9.32 18.44 -2.45
C ILE A 145 -9.24 16.91 -2.31
N LEU A 146 -8.61 16.26 -3.29
CA LEU A 146 -8.40 14.80 -3.34
C LEU A 146 -6.96 14.44 -2.94
N ASP A 147 -6.56 14.85 -1.74
CA ASP A 147 -5.21 14.67 -1.20
C ASP A 147 -5.26 14.01 0.20
N ALA A 148 -5.97 12.89 0.32
CA ALA A 148 -6.16 12.21 1.60
C ALA A 148 -4.85 11.88 2.38
N PRO A 149 -3.71 11.52 1.76
CA PRO A 149 -2.46 11.31 2.48
C PRO A 149 -1.94 12.55 3.23
N PHE A 150 -2.39 13.75 2.82
CA PHE A 150 -2.04 15.03 3.42
C PHE A 150 -3.13 15.58 4.36
N ALA A 151 -4.27 14.90 4.45
CA ALA A 151 -5.35 15.26 5.36
C ALA A 151 -5.08 14.75 6.79
N GLU A 152 -5.91 15.21 7.73
CA GLU A 152 -5.86 14.73 9.12
C GLU A 152 -6.35 13.28 9.19
N PHE A 153 -5.60 12.43 9.91
CA PHE A 153 -5.97 11.05 10.15
C PHE A 153 -6.82 10.94 11.41
N ALA A 154 -8.05 10.47 11.25
CA ALA A 154 -8.91 10.07 12.36
C ALA A 154 -8.59 8.64 12.79
N HIS A 155 -8.48 8.41 14.10
CA HIS A 155 -8.17 7.11 14.69
C HIS A 155 -9.44 6.44 15.22
N PHE A 156 -9.54 5.11 15.03
CA PHE A 156 -10.67 4.29 15.45
C PHE A 156 -10.20 2.94 15.97
N GLU A 157 -10.90 2.41 16.97
CA GLU A 157 -10.84 1.00 17.34
C GLU A 157 -11.83 0.20 16.49
N PHE A 158 -11.51 -1.05 16.13
CA PHE A 158 -12.44 -1.89 15.36
C PHE A 158 -13.79 -2.07 16.07
N GLU A 159 -13.80 -2.13 17.39
CA GLU A 159 -15.01 -2.32 18.20
C GLU A 159 -15.93 -1.09 18.21
N GLU A 160 -15.39 0.11 17.95
CA GLU A 160 -16.18 1.34 17.84
C GLU A 160 -16.97 1.40 16.54
N VAL A 161 -16.43 0.78 15.48
CA VAL A 161 -16.94 0.92 14.11
C VAL A 161 -17.75 -0.30 13.66
N PHE A 162 -17.37 -1.49 14.13
CA PHE A 162 -18.04 -2.74 13.76
C PHE A 162 -18.79 -3.30 14.97
N GLU A 163 -20.12 -3.30 14.91
CA GLU A 163 -20.94 -4.00 15.89
C GLU A 163 -20.53 -5.47 15.93
N ARG A 164 -20.24 -6.00 17.13
CA ARG A 164 -20.00 -7.44 17.28
C ARG A 164 -21.24 -8.19 16.78
N PRO A 165 -21.09 -9.22 15.93
CA PRO A 165 -22.20 -10.06 15.54
C PRO A 165 -22.88 -10.56 16.81
N SER A 166 -24.19 -10.28 16.96
CA SER A 166 -24.96 -10.80 18.07
C SER A 166 -24.86 -12.31 18.03
N THR A 167 -24.29 -12.93 19.06
CA THR A 167 -24.23 -14.39 19.17
C THR A 167 -25.66 -14.94 19.11
N VAL A 168 -25.96 -15.69 18.04
CA VAL A 168 -27.17 -16.51 17.91
C VAL A 168 -26.84 -17.93 18.34
#